data_AF-A0A1B1Z5R7-F1
#
_entry.id   AF-A0A1B1Z5R7-F1
#
_cell.length_a   1.000
_cell.length_b   1.000
_cell.length_c   1.000
_cell.angle_alpha   90.00
_cell.angle_beta   90.00
_cell.angle_gamma   90.00
#
_symmetry.space_group_name_H-M   'P 1'
#
loop_
_entity.id
_entity.type
_entity.pdbx_description
1 polymer ?
#
loop_
_entity_poly.entity_id
_entity_poly.type
_entity_poly.pdbx_seq_one_letter_code
_entity_poly.pdbx_strand_id
1 'polypeptide(L)' 'MKIYLQPKGITLVGKAWQIKYMLRNYMRQHELVQDWIDATAPKK' A
#
# COMPACT_ATOMS: atom_id res chain seq x y z
N MET A 1 11.95 -2.67 4.32
CA MET A 1 10.54 -2.87 3.93
C MET A 1 10.43 -2.35 2.51
N LYS A 2 9.92 -3.15 1.57
CA LYS A 2 9.76 -2.78 0.16
C LYS A 2 8.29 -2.90 -0.20
N ILE A 3 7.77 -1.94 -0.96
CA ILE A 3 6.37 -1.94 -1.44
C ILE A 3 6.44 -2.00 -2.95
N TYR A 4 5.80 -3.02 -3.54
CA TYR A 4 5.64 -3.12 -4.98
C TYR A 4 4.19 -2.86 -5.31
N LEU A 5 3.95 -1.80 -6.09
CA LEU A 5 2.63 -1.52 -6.62
C LEU A 5 2.47 -2.20 -7.97
N GLN A 6 1.37 -2.92 -8.09
CA GLN A 6 0.91 -3.53 -9.33
C GLN A 6 -0.42 -2.90 -9.71
N PRO A 7 -0.81 -2.91 -11.00
CA PRO A 7 -2.06 -2.28 -11.44
C PRO A 7 -3.33 -2.84 -10.76
N LYS A 8 -3.28 -4.06 -10.23
CA LYS A 8 -4.42 -4.74 -9.59
C LYS A 8 -4.18 -5.09 -8.12
N GLY A 9 -3.10 -4.61 -7.51
CA GLY A 9 -2.79 -4.98 -6.12
C GLY A 9 -1.46 -4.43 -5.60
N ILE A 10 -1.20 -4.68 -4.32
CA ILE A 10 -0.04 -4.15 -3.60
C ILE A 10 0.68 -5.31 -2.91
N THR A 11 1.99 -5.41 -3.10
CA THR A 11 2.83 -6.41 -2.44
C THR A 11 3.76 -5.73 -1.44
N LEU A 12 3.63 -6.08 -0.17
CA LEU A 12 4.45 -5.59 0.94
C LEU A 12 5.48 -6.66 1.32
N VAL A 13 6.77 -6.34 1.26
CA VAL A 13 7.87 -7.26 1.61
C VAL A 13 8.67 -6.71 2.79
N GLY A 14 8.68 -7.44 3.90
CA GLY A 14 9.41 -7.06 5.12
C GLY A 14 9.07 -7.93 6.33
N LYS A 15 9.49 -7.50 7.52
CA LYS A 15 9.15 -8.18 8.77
C LYS A 15 7.64 -8.09 9.02
N ALA A 16 7.04 -9.17 9.55
CA ALA A 16 5.60 -9.26 9.75
C ALA A 16 5.01 -8.07 10.54
N TRP A 17 5.69 -7.63 11.61
CA TRP A 17 5.23 -6.49 12.40
C TRP A 17 5.27 -5.16 11.62
N GLN A 18 6.26 -4.99 10.72
CA GLN A 18 6.37 -3.80 9.87
C GLN A 18 5.23 -3.76 8.86
N ILE A 19 4.89 -4.90 8.27
CA ILE A 19 3.75 -5.02 7.35
C ILE A 19 2.45 -4.65 8.08
N LYS A 20 2.23 -5.21 9.29
CA LYS A 20 1.05 -4.90 10.10
C LYS A 20 0.96 -3.41 10.48
N TYR A 21 2.08 -2.81 10.83
CA TYR A 21 2.16 -1.38 11.13
C TYR A 21 1.80 -0.52 9.91
N MET A 22 2.38 -0.83 8.75
CA MET A 22 2.13 -0.08 7.51
C MET A 22 0.68 -0.20 7.05
N LEU A 23 0.10 -1.40 7.10
CA LEU A 23 -1.32 -1.60 6.77
C LEU A 23 -2.23 -0.75 7.65
N ARG A 24 -1.95 -0.66 8.97
CA ARG A 24 -2.72 0.21 9.88
C ARG A 24 -2.57 1.69 9.55
N ASN A 25 -1.39 2.11 9.10
CA ASN A 25 -1.14 3.49 8.71
C ASN A 25 -1.91 3.87 7.44
N TYR A 26 -1.85 3.02 6.40
CA TYR A 26 -2.54 3.26 5.13
C TYR A 26 -4.05 3.10 5.21
N MET A 27 -4.57 2.24 6.09
CA MET A 27 -6.01 2.12 6.35
C MET A 27 -6.64 3.41 6.89
N ARG A 28 -5.83 4.31 7.50
CA ARG A 28 -6.31 5.64 7.93
C ARG A 28 -6.29 6.66 6.79
N GLN A 29 -5.51 6.40 5.74
CA GLN A 29 -5.29 7.33 4.64
C GLN A 29 -6.13 6.96 3.41
N HIS A 30 -6.49 5.69 3.27
CA HIS A 30 -7.24 5.14 2.13
C HIS A 30 -8.31 4.19 2.67
N GLU A 31 -9.54 4.36 2.20
CA GLU A 31 -10.66 3.48 2.52
C GLU A 31 -10.60 2.21 1.68
N LEU A 32 -10.28 2.35 0.38
CA LEU A 32 -10.15 1.25 -0.55
C LEU A 32 -8.69 1.01 -0.98
N VAL A 33 -8.40 -0.24 -1.33
CA VAL A 33 -7.11 -0.60 -1.94
C VAL A 33 -6.92 0.09 -3.30
N GLN A 34 -8.02 0.33 -4.04
CA GLN A 34 -7.99 1.06 -5.30
C GLN A 34 -7.52 2.50 -5.09
N ASP A 35 -8.07 3.22 -4.10
CA ASP A 35 -7.64 4.57 -3.76
C ASP A 35 -6.16 4.63 -3.41
N TRP A 36 -5.65 3.59 -2.74
CA TRP A 36 -4.23 3.49 -2.43
C TRP A 36 -3.37 3.30 -3.70
N ILE A 37 -3.81 2.45 -4.63
CA ILE A 37 -3.13 2.27 -5.92
C ILE A 37 -3.13 3.59 -6.71
N ASP A 38 -4.27 4.28 -6.78
CA ASP A 38 -4.44 5.51 -7.56
C ASP A 38 -3.68 6.69 -6.96
N ALA A 39 -3.64 6.81 -5.63
CA ALA A 39 -2.89 7.86 -4.94
C ALA A 39 -1.37 7.75 -5.13
N THR A 40 -0.89 6.53 -5.35
CA THR A 40 0.54 6.24 -5.47
C THR A 40 0.98 6.07 -6.94
N ALA A 41 0.02 5.96 -7.87
CA ALA A 41 0.30 5.94 -9.28
C ALA A 41 0.83 7.32 -9.72
N PRO A 42 1.95 7.39 -10.47
CA PRO A 42 2.42 8.65 -11.02
C PRO A 42 1.36 9.18 -11.99
N LYS A 43 0.80 10.37 -11.70
CA LYS A 43 -0.03 11.11 -12.65
C LYS A 43 0.80 11.36 -13.90
N LYS A 44 0.45 10.70 -15.00
CA LYS A 44 1.02 10.93 -16.32
C LYS A 44 0.40 12.17 -16.95
#